data_AF-A0A6P6C2Z2-F1
#
_entry.id   AF-A0A6P6C2Z2-F1
#
_cell.length_a   1.000
_cell.length_b   1.000
_cell.length_c   1.000
_cell.angle_alpha   90.00
_cell.angle_beta   90.00
_cell.angle_gamma   90.00
#
_symmetry.space_group_name_H-M   'P 1'
#
loop_
_entity.id
_entity.type
_entity.pdbx_description
1 polymer ?
#
loop_
_entity_poly.entity_id
_entity_poly.type
_entity_poly.pdbx_seq_one_letter_code
_entity_poly.pdbx_strand_id
1 'polypeptide(L)'
;MCGFVMAHVLGVQYAVFSTGLWYPAEVGAPAPLAYVPEFNSLLTDRMSLLQRMKNAGVYLVSRLGVSLLVLPRYEHIMRKHRLLPATSMPDLVQGSSLWMLCTDVALEFPRPTLPNVVYVGGILTKPAGPLPQAVGQLSQRQNPPRVAA
;
A
#
# COMPACT_ATOMS: atom_id res chain seq x y z
N MET A 1 6.72 -10.21 -2.69
CA MET A 1 6.69 -11.53 -2.05
C MET A 1 8.06 -12.19 -1.92
N CYS A 2 8.85 -12.35 -3.00
CA CYS A 2 10.20 -12.95 -2.91
C CYS A 2 11.16 -12.23 -1.93
N GLY A 3 11.10 -10.89 -1.83
CA GLY A 3 11.93 -10.12 -0.90
C GLY A 3 11.72 -10.50 0.58
N PHE A 4 10.49 -10.79 0.99
CA PHE A 4 10.18 -11.26 2.35
C PHE A 4 10.87 -12.58 2.67
N VAL A 5 10.83 -13.52 1.71
CA VAL A 5 11.48 -14.82 1.84
C VAL A 5 12.99 -14.66 1.97
N MET A 6 13.60 -13.83 1.12
CA MET A 6 15.05 -13.58 1.18
C MET A 6 15.48 -12.94 2.50
N ALA A 7 14.74 -11.95 2.99
CA ALA A 7 15.03 -11.29 4.25
C ALA A 7 14.92 -12.25 5.45
N HIS A 8 13.91 -13.13 5.43
CA HIS A 8 13.73 -14.18 6.44
C HIS A 8 14.89 -15.18 6.45
N VAL A 9 15.35 -15.61 5.28
CA VAL A 9 16.51 -16.52 5.15
C VAL A 9 17.80 -15.88 5.65
N LEU A 10 17.97 -14.57 5.44
CA LEU A 10 19.14 -13.83 5.92
C LEU A 10 19.06 -13.47 7.41
N GLY A 11 17.91 -13.67 8.08
CA GLY A 11 17.70 -13.33 9.49
C GLY A 11 17.78 -11.83 9.78
N VAL A 12 17.54 -10.98 8.77
CA VAL A 12 17.64 -9.51 8.90
C VAL A 12 16.27 -8.88 9.11
N GLN A 13 16.24 -7.77 9.85
CA GLN A 13 15.07 -6.90 9.90
C GLN A 13 14.87 -6.24 8.53
N TYR A 14 13.63 -6.20 8.05
CA TYR A 14 13.30 -5.64 6.74
C TYR A 14 12.18 -4.62 6.84
N ALA A 15 12.29 -3.58 6.01
CA ALA A 15 11.23 -2.62 5.74
C ALA A 15 10.73 -2.81 4.30
N VAL A 16 9.43 -2.61 4.10
CA VAL A 16 8.78 -2.83 2.81
C VAL A 16 8.57 -1.50 2.11
N PHE A 17 8.99 -1.42 0.86
CA PHE A 17 8.69 -0.31 -0.03
C PHE A 17 7.64 -0.76 -1.04
N SER A 18 6.43 -0.17 -0.99
CA SER A 18 5.30 -0.57 -1.82
C SER A 18 4.64 0.63 -2.47
N THR A 19 4.15 0.45 -3.71
CA THR A 19 3.42 1.50 -4.43
C THR A 19 2.02 1.77 -3.88
N GLY A 20 1.58 1.04 -2.85
CA GLY A 20 0.28 1.25 -2.21
C GLY A 20 -0.90 0.57 -2.90
N LEU A 21 -0.71 0.09 -4.14
CA LEU A 21 -1.80 -0.44 -4.98
C LEU A 21 -2.49 -1.68 -4.39
N TRP A 22 -1.73 -2.52 -3.69
CA TRP A 22 -2.21 -3.76 -3.06
C TRP A 22 -2.12 -3.71 -1.53
N TYR A 23 -1.74 -2.56 -0.98
CA TYR A 23 -1.40 -2.39 0.44
C TYR A 23 -2.49 -2.89 1.40
N PRO A 24 -3.79 -2.62 1.22
CA PRO A 24 -4.79 -3.06 2.18
C PRO A 24 -4.90 -4.58 2.25
N ALA A 25 -4.81 -5.24 1.09
CA ALA A 25 -4.86 -6.69 0.99
C ALA A 25 -3.57 -7.35 1.52
N GLU A 26 -2.42 -6.70 1.35
CA GLU A 26 -1.12 -7.22 1.77
C GLU A 26 -0.93 -7.16 3.29
N VAL A 27 -1.25 -6.03 3.93
CA VAL A 27 -0.96 -5.81 5.37
C VAL A 27 -2.16 -6.11 6.27
N GLY A 28 -3.33 -6.38 5.69
CA GLY A 28 -4.57 -6.58 6.45
C GLY A 28 -5.15 -5.28 7.01
N ALA A 29 -4.82 -4.14 6.40
CA ALA A 29 -5.39 -2.85 6.80
C ALA A 29 -6.89 -2.80 6.46
N PRO A 30 -7.73 -2.17 7.30
CA PRO A 30 -9.16 -2.09 7.06
C PRO A 30 -9.47 -1.28 5.78
N ALA A 31 -10.06 -1.95 4.79
CA ALA A 31 -10.50 -1.34 3.53
C ALA A 31 -12.03 -1.40 3.40
N PRO A 32 -12.75 -0.32 3.72
CA PRO A 32 -14.21 -0.30 3.59
C PRO A 32 -14.64 -0.24 2.11
N LEU A 33 -15.12 -1.38 1.61
CA LEU A 33 -15.55 -1.59 0.22
C LEU A 33 -16.73 -0.71 -0.23
N ALA A 34 -17.40 -0.04 0.70
CA ALA A 34 -18.53 0.83 0.43
C ALA A 34 -18.12 2.14 -0.27
N TYR A 35 -16.90 2.63 -0.01
CA TYR A 35 -16.41 3.91 -0.55
C TYR A 35 -14.95 3.84 -1.03
N VAL A 36 -14.19 2.81 -0.65
CA VAL A 36 -12.86 2.56 -1.21
C VAL A 36 -13.00 1.60 -2.39
N PRO A 37 -12.76 2.03 -3.63
CA PRO A 37 -12.74 1.14 -4.77
C PRO A 37 -11.51 0.22 -4.71
N GLU A 38 -11.73 -1.04 -5.03
CA GLU A 38 -10.68 -2.05 -5.13
C GLU A 38 -9.80 -1.77 -6.35
N PHE A 39 -8.53 -2.17 -6.27
CA PHE A 39 -7.61 -2.00 -7.37
C PHE A 39 -8.11 -2.73 -8.63
N ASN A 40 -7.92 -2.12 -9.81
CA ASN A 40 -8.47 -2.55 -11.11
C ASN A 40 -10.00 -2.54 -11.25
N SER A 41 -10.78 -2.07 -10.27
CA SER A 41 -12.24 -1.94 -10.43
C SER A 41 -12.64 -0.81 -11.41
N LEU A 42 -11.74 0.15 -11.64
CA LEU A 42 -11.96 1.40 -12.40
C LEU A 42 -13.14 2.22 -11.85
N LEU A 43 -13.46 2.05 -10.56
CA LEU A 43 -14.50 2.78 -9.85
C LEU A 43 -13.91 3.97 -9.07
N THR A 44 -14.78 4.92 -8.72
CA THR A 44 -14.41 6.12 -7.96
C THR A 44 -14.88 6.01 -6.49
N ASP A 45 -14.63 7.05 -5.69
CA ASP A 45 -15.20 7.21 -4.34
C ASP A 45 -16.74 7.27 -4.34
N ARG A 46 -17.35 7.68 -5.47
CA ARG A 46 -18.79 7.80 -5.64
C ARG A 46 -19.36 6.60 -6.37
N MET A 47 -19.71 5.56 -5.61
CA MET A 47 -20.33 4.34 -6.13
C MET A 47 -21.82 4.23 -5.77
N SER A 48 -22.64 3.88 -6.76
CA SER A 48 -24.00 3.39 -6.56
C SER A 48 -24.01 1.99 -5.92
N LEU A 49 -25.17 1.52 -5.43
CA LEU A 49 -25.29 0.21 -4.79
C LEU A 49 -24.78 -0.95 -5.68
N LEU A 50 -25.13 -0.94 -6.97
CA LEU A 50 -24.67 -1.94 -7.94
C LEU A 50 -23.14 -1.90 -8.12
N GLN A 51 -22.56 -0.70 -8.18
CA GLN A 51 -21.11 -0.53 -8.28
C GLN A 51 -20.39 -1.02 -7.02
N ARG A 52 -20.97 -0.82 -5.82
CA ARG A 52 -20.44 -1.36 -4.56
C ARG A 52 -20.47 -2.88 -4.55
N MET A 53 -21.53 -3.51 -5.06
CA MET A 53 -21.57 -4.98 -5.19
C MET A 53 -20.52 -5.49 -6.18
N LYS A 54 -20.35 -4.81 -7.32
CA LYS A 54 -19.26 -5.11 -8.26
C LYS A 54 -17.89 -4.97 -7.58
N ASN A 55 -17.68 -3.90 -6.82
CA ASN A 55 -16.45 -3.65 -6.06
C ASN A 55 -16.15 -4.79 -5.08
N ALA A 56 -17.17 -5.21 -4.31
CA ALA A 56 -17.07 -6.34 -3.39
C ALA A 56 -16.77 -7.66 -4.13
N GLY A 57 -17.33 -7.87 -5.31
CA GLY A 57 -17.00 -9.01 -6.16
C GLY A 57 -15.53 -9.00 -6.61
N VAL A 58 -15.01 -7.87 -7.07
CA VAL A 58 -13.59 -7.73 -7.46
C VAL A 58 -12.66 -7.94 -6.26
N TYR A 59 -13.00 -7.40 -5.10
CA TYR A 59 -12.30 -7.65 -3.84
C TYR A 59 -12.26 -9.15 -3.51
N LEU A 60 -13.40 -9.84 -3.59
CA LEU A 60 -13.46 -11.27 -3.28
C LEU A 60 -12.62 -12.09 -4.27
N VAL A 61 -12.73 -11.82 -5.57
CA VAL A 61 -11.97 -12.51 -6.61
C VAL A 61 -10.46 -12.31 -6.42
N SER A 62 -10.02 -11.07 -6.17
CA SER A 62 -8.60 -10.78 -5.93
C SER A 62 -8.09 -11.46 -4.65
N ARG A 63 -8.86 -11.41 -3.56
CA ARG A 63 -8.50 -12.06 -2.28
C ARG A 63 -8.43 -13.58 -2.40
N LEU A 64 -9.39 -14.19 -3.09
CA LEU A 64 -9.39 -15.63 -3.37
C LEU A 64 -8.24 -16.02 -4.30
N GLY A 65 -7.98 -15.26 -5.36
CA GLY A 65 -6.87 -15.50 -6.28
C GLY A 65 -5.52 -15.48 -5.55
N VAL A 66 -5.31 -14.49 -4.68
CA VAL A 66 -4.11 -14.41 -3.85
C VAL A 66 -4.04 -15.61 -2.90
N SER A 67 -5.09 -15.86 -2.14
CA SER A 67 -5.13 -16.92 -1.11
C SER A 67 -5.02 -18.34 -1.66
N LEU A 68 -5.59 -18.61 -2.83
CA LEU A 68 -5.67 -19.97 -3.40
C LEU A 68 -4.57 -20.26 -4.43
N LEU A 69 -4.07 -19.25 -5.15
CA LEU A 69 -3.09 -19.47 -6.23
C LEU A 69 -1.70 -18.96 -5.85
N VAL A 70 -1.62 -17.76 -5.25
CA VAL A 70 -0.34 -17.09 -5.00
C VAL A 70 0.31 -17.63 -3.75
N LEU A 71 -0.37 -17.55 -2.60
CA LEU A 71 0.18 -17.97 -1.31
C LEU A 71 0.63 -19.45 -1.28
N PRO A 72 -0.19 -20.42 -1.74
CA PRO A 72 0.20 -21.84 -1.70
C PRO A 72 1.40 -22.14 -2.60
N ARG A 73 1.56 -21.40 -3.71
CA ARG A 73 2.71 -21.53 -4.61
C ARG A 73 4.00 -21.07 -3.93
N TYR A 74 3.96 -19.94 -3.22
CA TYR A 74 5.12 -19.47 -2.46
C TYR A 74 5.45 -20.41 -1.29
N GLU A 75 4.45 -20.87 -0.54
CA GLU A 75 4.67 -21.84 0.54
C GLU A 75 5.26 -23.15 0.01
N HIS A 76 4.80 -23.65 -1.14
CA HIS A 76 5.37 -24.83 -1.77
C HIS A 76 6.86 -24.65 -2.08
N ILE A 77 7.26 -23.49 -2.61
CA ILE A 77 8.67 -23.15 -2.87
C ILE A 77 9.46 -23.09 -1.57
N MET A 78 8.94 -22.42 -0.53
CA MET A 78 9.59 -22.32 0.77
C MET A 78 9.81 -23.71 1.40
N ARG A 79 8.80 -24.59 1.32
CA ARG A 79 8.88 -25.98 1.78
C ARG A 79 9.88 -26.79 0.97
N LYS A 80 9.89 -26.65 -0.36
CA LYS A 80 10.82 -27.35 -1.27
C LYS A 80 12.28 -27.02 -0.95
N HIS A 81 12.57 -25.76 -0.62
CA HIS A 81 13.92 -25.30 -0.28
C HIS A 81 14.27 -25.44 1.21
N ARG A 82 13.37 -26.04 2.03
CA ARG A 82 13.56 -26.27 3.48
C ARG A 82 13.99 -25.00 4.23
N LEU A 83 13.35 -23.87 3.93
CA LEU A 83 13.66 -22.61 4.59
C LEU A 83 13.25 -22.70 6.07
N LEU A 84 14.21 -22.51 6.98
CA LEU A 84 14.04 -22.49 8.43
C LEU A 84 14.20 -21.06 8.95
N PRO A 85 13.41 -20.62 9.95
CA PRO A 85 12.28 -21.32 10.57
C PRO A 85 11.05 -21.38 9.65
N ALA A 86 10.22 -22.41 9.83
CA ALA A 86 8.99 -22.60 9.06
C ALA A 86 7.98 -21.50 9.42
N THR A 87 7.84 -20.52 8.54
CA THR A 87 6.92 -19.39 8.69
C THR A 87 6.01 -19.33 7.47
N SER A 88 4.73 -19.04 7.67
CA SER A 88 3.80 -18.90 6.55
C SER A 88 4.03 -17.57 5.83
N MET A 89 3.68 -17.50 4.54
CA MET A 89 3.79 -16.24 3.79
C MET A 89 3.00 -15.08 4.42
N PRO A 90 1.76 -15.25 4.92
CA PRO A 90 1.06 -14.21 5.66
C PRO A 90 1.82 -13.69 6.86
N ASP A 91 2.42 -14.59 7.65
CA ASP A 91 3.19 -14.22 8.85
C ASP A 91 4.43 -13.41 8.47
N LEU A 92 5.09 -13.74 7.36
CA LEU A 92 6.20 -12.93 6.84
C LEU A 92 5.76 -11.53 6.40
N VAL A 93 4.56 -11.40 5.82
CA VAL A 93 4.08 -10.08 5.39
C VAL A 93 3.66 -9.24 6.61
N GLN A 94 3.06 -9.85 7.64
CA GLN A 94 2.68 -9.18 8.88
C GLN A 94 3.88 -8.87 9.79
N GLY A 95 4.93 -9.68 9.74
CA GLY A 95 6.14 -9.55 10.57
C GLY A 95 7.09 -8.41 10.16
N SER A 96 6.77 -7.66 9.10
CA SER A 96 7.51 -6.47 8.69
C SER A 96 7.46 -5.37 9.76
N SER A 97 8.59 -4.74 10.05
CA SER A 97 8.68 -3.67 11.05
C SER A 97 8.16 -2.32 10.56
N LEU A 98 8.27 -2.05 9.26
CA LEU A 98 7.88 -0.76 8.65
C LEU A 98 7.41 -0.94 7.20
N TRP A 99 6.34 -0.25 6.84
CA TRP A 99 5.84 -0.10 5.48
C TRP A 99 5.97 1.33 5.01
N MET A 100 6.67 1.52 3.90
CA MET A 100 6.80 2.79 3.20
C MET A 100 5.95 2.75 1.93
N LEU A 101 4.91 3.56 1.91
CA LEU A 101 4.02 3.70 0.75
C LEU A 101 4.49 4.83 -0.14
N CYS A 102 4.71 4.52 -1.42
CA CYS A 102 5.20 5.45 -2.45
C CYS A 102 4.08 6.34 -2.98
N THR A 103 3.22 6.81 -2.10
CA THR A 103 2.04 7.61 -2.40
C THR A 103 1.85 8.63 -1.29
N ASP A 104 1.05 9.65 -1.57
CA ASP A 104 0.70 10.67 -0.58
C ASP A 104 -0.69 10.39 -0.01
N VAL A 105 -0.91 10.77 1.25
CA VAL A 105 -2.22 10.67 1.91
C VAL A 105 -3.29 11.43 1.13
N ALA A 106 -2.93 12.55 0.48
CA ALA A 106 -3.84 13.36 -0.33
C ALA A 106 -4.30 12.67 -1.63
N LEU A 107 -3.55 11.66 -2.11
CA LEU A 107 -3.88 10.91 -3.34
C LEU A 107 -4.64 9.60 -3.05
N GLU A 108 -4.67 9.17 -1.79
CA GLU A 108 -5.33 7.94 -1.37
C GLU A 108 -6.74 8.20 -0.84
N PHE A 109 -7.59 7.18 -0.93
CA PHE A 109 -8.92 7.24 -0.31
C PHE A 109 -8.79 7.24 1.22
N PRO A 110 -9.63 8.01 1.94
CA PRO A 110 -9.53 8.15 3.39
C PRO A 110 -9.81 6.81 4.08
N ARG A 111 -8.78 6.13 4.57
CA ARG A 111 -8.90 4.87 5.32
C ARG A 111 -7.93 4.85 6.49
N PRO A 112 -8.28 4.17 7.60
CA PRO A 112 -7.35 4.01 8.71
C PRO A 112 -6.10 3.25 8.29
N THR A 113 -4.92 3.78 8.62
CA THR A 113 -3.64 3.11 8.40
C THR A 113 -3.13 2.45 9.66
N LEU A 114 -2.36 1.38 9.48
CA LEU A 114 -1.66 0.73 10.59
C LEU A 114 -0.51 1.62 11.10
N PRO A 115 -0.14 1.52 12.38
CA PRO A 115 0.89 2.38 12.98
C PRO A 115 2.30 2.16 12.41
N ASN A 116 2.56 0.98 11.83
CA ASN A 116 3.83 0.65 11.20
C ASN A 116 3.91 1.10 9.73
N VAL A 117 3.06 2.04 9.30
CA VAL A 117 2.95 2.47 7.90
C VAL A 117 3.18 3.96 7.77
N VAL A 118 4.07 4.34 6.86
CA VAL A 118 4.44 5.72 6.56
C VAL A 118 4.25 6.01 5.07
N TYR A 119 3.68 7.16 4.77
CA TYR A 119 3.54 7.67 3.40
C TYR A 119 4.76 8.50 3.05
N VAL A 120 5.52 8.05 2.05
CA VAL A 120 6.79 8.68 1.64
C VAL A 120 6.60 9.52 0.37
N GLY A 121 5.45 9.41 -0.31
CA GLY A 121 5.21 10.08 -1.59
C GLY A 121 6.10 9.51 -2.71
N GLY A 122 6.33 10.32 -3.74
CA GLY A 122 7.18 9.94 -4.88
C GLY A 122 8.67 10.08 -4.55
N ILE A 123 9.45 9.00 -4.70
CA ILE A 123 10.91 9.08 -4.61
C ILE A 123 11.47 9.62 -5.92
N LEU A 124 12.03 10.83 -5.86
CA LEU A 124 12.71 11.46 -6.99
C LEU A 124 14.22 11.15 -6.91
N THR A 125 14.82 10.82 -8.05
CA THR A 125 16.26 10.53 -8.16
C THR A 125 17.13 11.79 -8.17
N LYS A 126 16.51 12.97 -8.28
CA LYS A 126 17.19 14.27 -8.30
C LYS A 126 16.74 15.10 -7.10
N PRO A 127 17.64 15.92 -6.52
CA PRO A 127 17.27 16.87 -5.48
C PRO A 127 16.18 17.81 -6.03
N ALA A 128 15.32 18.31 -5.13
CA ALA A 128 14.25 19.23 -5.49
C ALA A 128 14.83 20.44 -6.24
N GLY A 129 14.42 20.62 -7.48
CA GLY A 129 14.77 21.82 -8.26
C GLY A 129 14.09 23.06 -7.68
N PRO A 130 14.57 24.27 -8.02
CA PRO A 130 13.91 25.50 -7.59
C PRO A 130 12.46 25.52 -8.10
N LEU A 131 11.52 25.88 -7.21
CA LEU A 131 10.11 26.02 -7.59
C LEU A 131 10.00 27.08 -8.71
N PRO A 132 9.32 26.78 -9.84
CA PRO A 132 9.02 27.80 -10.83
C PRO A 132 8.26 28.97 -10.18
N GLN A 133 8.69 30.21 -10.46
CA GLN A 133 8.16 31.39 -9.76
C GLN A 133 6.63 31.52 -9.84
N ALA A 134 6.03 31.09 -10.95
CA ALA A 134 4.58 31.07 -11.13
C ALA A 134 3.86 30.20 -10.08
N VAL A 135 4.43 29.04 -9.73
CA VAL A 135 3.87 28.12 -8.73
C VAL A 135 4.06 28.68 -7.32
N GLY A 136 5.20 29.31 -7.05
CA GLY A 136 5.45 29.98 -5.76
C GLY A 136 4.46 31.13 -5.48
N GLN A 137 4.15 31.94 -6.49
CA GLN A 137 3.16 33.03 -6.37
C GLN A 137 1.74 32.51 -6.13
N LEU A 138 1.35 31.39 -6.75
CA LEU A 138 0.06 30.74 -6.51
C LEU A 138 -0.05 30.20 -5.08
N SER A 139 1.02 29.61 -4.55
CA SER A 139 1.07 29.14 -3.16
C SER A 139 0.94 30.29 -2.15
N GLN A 140 1.63 31.41 -2.37
CA GLN A 140 1.54 32.60 -1.51
C GLN A 140 0.19 33.32 -1.60
N ARG A 141 -0.49 33.28 -2.76
CA ARG A 141 -1.85 33.82 -2.89
C ARG A 141 -2.90 32.99 -2.17
N GLN A 142 -2.74 31.66 -2.13
CA GLN A 142 -3.69 30.76 -1.47
C GLN A 142 -3.50 30.71 0.05
N ASN A 143 -2.31 31.03 0.55
CA ASN A 143 -2.02 31.04 1.99
C ASN A 143 -1.39 32.39 2.38
N PRO A 144 -2.20 33.48 2.45
CA PRO A 144 -1.68 34.77 2.86
C PRO A 144 -1.09 34.67 4.27
N PRO A 145 0.00 35.38 4.58
CA PRO A 145 0.56 35.38 5.92
C PRO A 145 -0.54 35.80 6.90
N ARG A 146 -0.85 34.92 7.87
CA ARG A 146 -1.69 35.31 9.00
C ARG A 146 -0.97 36.46 9.68
N VAL A 147 -1.52 37.66 9.50
CA VAL A 147 -1.08 38.87 10.19
C VAL A 147 -1.08 38.54 11.68
N ALA A 148 0.10 38.49 12.27
CA ALA A 148 0.24 38.45 13.72
C ALA A 148 -0.38 39.74 14.26
N ALA A 149 -1.51 39.60 14.95
CA ALA A 149 -2.09 40.66 15.77
C ALA A 149 -1.43 40.64 17.15
#